data_AF-A0A964IE22-F1
#
_entry.id   AF-A0A964IE22-F1
#
_cell.length_a   1.000
_cell.length_b   1.000
_cell.length_c   1.000
_cell.angle_alpha   90.00
_cell.angle_beta   90.00
_cell.angle_gamma   90.00
#
_symmetry.space_group_name_H-M   'P 1'
#
loop_
_entity.id
_entity.type
_entity.pdbx_description
1 polymer ?
#
loop_
_entity_poly.entity_id
_entity_poly.type
_entity_poly.pdbx_seq_one_letter_code
_entity_poly.pdbx_strand_id
1 'polypeptide(L)'
;MRAIVARIGVIVVLSATALMAQAAPQSAAVYQGQAAEDFLTNARIVSTRPIGEGVTRPFRVTLDLNGVPGQGIFKSIDERKAGVTTLADGSSEIDFQDSWQTEVAGYLLDRMIGLEMVPATVKRRVDGKVGSLQWFVPGMIPEAERLEKKMSPPNLDDWNERSSRFACLTNSSSTPTVTSRTFRSPVTSTSA
;
A
#
# COMPACT_ATOMS: atom_id res chain seq x y z
N MET A 1 -29.14 -63.27 -52.98
CA MET A 1 -28.25 -62.09 -53.16
C MET A 1 -28.61 -61.08 -52.07
N ARG A 2 -27.74 -60.85 -51.08
CA ARG A 2 -28.01 -59.96 -49.93
C ARG A 2 -27.27 -58.64 -50.15
N ALA A 3 -28.01 -57.54 -50.21
CA ALA A 3 -27.47 -56.19 -50.41
C ALA A 3 -26.91 -55.62 -49.10
N ILE A 4 -25.69 -55.09 -49.19
CA ILE A 4 -24.99 -54.34 -48.15
C ILE A 4 -25.53 -52.90 -48.18
N VAL A 5 -26.00 -52.39 -47.05
CA VAL A 5 -26.22 -50.95 -46.86
C VAL A 5 -25.45 -50.51 -45.62
N ALA A 6 -24.29 -49.93 -45.86
CA ALA A 6 -23.47 -49.27 -44.86
C ALA A 6 -24.19 -48.00 -44.39
N ARG A 7 -24.42 -47.89 -43.08
CA ARG A 7 -24.89 -46.64 -42.45
C ARG A 7 -23.71 -46.04 -41.70
N ILE A 8 -23.17 -44.98 -42.29
CA ILE A 8 -22.16 -44.09 -41.69
C ILE A 8 -22.86 -43.34 -40.56
N GLY A 9 -22.56 -43.72 -39.31
CA GLY A 9 -22.99 -43.00 -38.12
C GLY A 9 -22.12 -41.75 -37.95
N VAL A 10 -22.71 -40.57 -38.13
CA VAL A 10 -22.09 -39.28 -37.79
C VAL A 10 -22.04 -39.16 -36.28
N ILE A 11 -20.84 -39.17 -35.70
CA ILE A 11 -20.61 -38.90 -34.28
C ILE A 11 -20.58 -37.37 -34.12
N VAL A 12 -21.66 -36.79 -33.59
CA VAL A 12 -21.68 -35.40 -33.15
C VAL A 12 -21.07 -35.37 -31.75
N VAL A 13 -19.79 -34.99 -31.66
CA VAL A 13 -19.13 -34.70 -30.38
C VAL A 13 -19.59 -33.30 -29.94
N LEU A 14 -20.60 -33.25 -29.07
CA LEU A 14 -20.92 -32.03 -28.31
C LEU A 14 -19.82 -31.82 -27.25
N SER A 15 -18.76 -31.13 -27.63
CA SER A 15 -17.77 -30.61 -26.69
C SER A 15 -18.37 -29.43 -25.94
N ALA A 16 -18.99 -29.69 -24.79
CA ALA A 16 -19.35 -28.64 -23.83
C ALA A 16 -18.06 -28.05 -23.25
N THR A 17 -17.50 -27.05 -23.93
CA THR A 17 -16.45 -26.22 -23.37
C THR A 17 -17.07 -25.31 -22.32
N ALA A 18 -17.05 -25.77 -21.07
CA ALA A 18 -17.30 -24.91 -19.94
C ALA A 18 -16.24 -23.81 -19.95
N LEU A 19 -16.65 -22.59 -20.32
CA LEU A 19 -15.88 -21.39 -20.08
C LEU A 19 -15.63 -21.32 -18.57
N MET A 20 -14.47 -21.76 -18.13
CA MET A 20 -13.96 -21.44 -16.82
C MET A 20 -13.74 -19.93 -16.82
N ALA A 21 -14.74 -19.19 -16.34
CA ALA A 21 -14.55 -17.82 -15.93
C ALA A 21 -13.49 -17.86 -14.82
N GLN A 22 -12.24 -17.59 -15.19
CA GLN A 22 -11.19 -17.31 -14.23
C GLN A 22 -11.69 -16.08 -13.46
N ALA A 23 -12.16 -16.30 -12.25
CA ALA A 23 -12.33 -15.22 -11.30
C ALA A 23 -10.94 -14.61 -11.11
N ALA A 24 -10.71 -13.47 -11.75
CA ALA A 24 -9.59 -12.60 -11.40
C ALA A 24 -9.63 -12.42 -9.87
N PRO A 25 -8.49 -12.41 -9.17
CA PRO A 25 -8.46 -12.20 -7.73
C PRO A 25 -9.25 -10.92 -7.40
N GLN A 26 -10.41 -11.11 -6.77
CA GLN A 26 -11.27 -10.02 -6.35
C GLN A 26 -10.54 -9.22 -5.26
N SER A 27 -10.47 -7.91 -5.51
CA SER A 27 -9.88 -6.85 -4.68
C SER A 27 -8.40 -7.02 -4.32
N ALA A 28 -7.52 -6.56 -5.21
CA ALA A 28 -6.56 -5.58 -4.72
C ALA A 28 -7.39 -4.42 -4.19
N ALA A 29 -7.67 -4.41 -2.88
CA ALA A 29 -8.43 -3.34 -2.27
C ALA A 29 -7.76 -2.04 -2.70
N VAL A 30 -8.48 -1.19 -3.42
CA VAL A 30 -7.98 0.12 -3.84
C VAL A 30 -7.73 0.89 -2.55
N TYR A 31 -6.47 0.90 -2.10
CA TYR A 31 -6.05 1.49 -0.83
C TYR A 31 -5.68 2.97 -1.00
N GLN A 32 -5.94 3.55 -2.17
CA GLN A 32 -5.67 4.94 -2.55
C GLN A 32 -6.76 5.49 -3.46
N GLY A 33 -6.79 6.82 -3.63
CA GLY A 33 -7.66 7.49 -4.59
C GLY A 33 -9.10 7.69 -4.09
N GLN A 34 -9.93 8.24 -4.96
CA GLN A 34 -11.24 8.78 -4.57
C GLN A 34 -12.15 7.75 -3.92
N ALA A 35 -12.21 6.52 -4.45
CA ALA A 35 -13.05 5.46 -3.88
C ALA A 35 -12.62 5.07 -2.46
N ALA A 36 -11.31 5.03 -2.20
CA ALA A 36 -10.78 4.74 -0.87
C ALA A 36 -11.06 5.90 0.10
N GLU A 37 -10.89 7.14 -0.35
CA GLU A 37 -11.22 8.35 0.41
C GLU A 37 -12.71 8.41 0.75
N ASP A 38 -13.59 8.14 -0.21
CA ASP A 38 -15.03 8.12 -0.04
C ASP A 38 -15.44 7.03 0.95
N PHE A 39 -14.82 5.85 0.87
CA PHE A 39 -15.02 4.79 1.85
C PHE A 39 -14.60 5.25 3.24
N LEU A 40 -13.38 5.75 3.40
CA LEU A 40 -12.88 6.22 4.69
C LEU A 40 -13.64 7.42 5.23
N THR A 41 -14.31 8.21 4.38
CA THR A 41 -15.09 9.40 4.77
C THR A 41 -16.52 9.06 5.13
N ASN A 42 -17.12 8.08 4.47
CA ASN A 42 -18.56 7.80 4.59
C ASN A 42 -18.88 6.50 5.32
N ALA A 43 -17.97 5.53 5.37
CA ALA A 43 -18.22 4.24 6.03
C ALA A 43 -18.61 4.44 7.50
N ARG A 44 -19.56 3.65 7.97
CA ARG A 44 -19.98 3.61 9.37
C ARG A 44 -18.89 2.95 10.20
N ILE A 45 -18.63 3.50 11.37
CA ILE A 45 -17.72 2.91 12.35
C ILE A 45 -18.48 1.82 13.10
N VAL A 46 -18.00 0.58 12.99
CA VAL A 46 -18.60 -0.60 13.63
C VAL A 46 -17.98 -0.85 15.00
N SER A 47 -16.65 -0.75 15.10
CA SER A 47 -15.93 -0.90 16.37
C SER A 47 -14.56 -0.26 16.32
N THR A 48 -14.02 0.07 17.49
CA THR A 48 -12.67 0.58 17.69
C THR A 48 -11.91 -0.33 18.67
N ARG A 49 -10.63 -0.61 18.39
CA ARG A 49 -9.76 -1.43 19.25
C ARG A 49 -8.35 -0.85 19.28
N PRO A 50 -7.68 -0.75 20.44
CA PRO A 50 -6.27 -0.32 20.48
C PRO A 50 -5.35 -1.27 19.70
N ILE A 51 -4.35 -0.73 19.01
CA ILE A 51 -3.30 -1.52 18.34
C ILE A 51 -2.02 -1.38 19.16
N GLY A 52 -1.77 -2.37 20.02
CA GLY A 52 -0.50 -2.58 20.69
C GLY A 52 -0.15 -1.59 21.81
N GLU A 53 1.03 -1.83 22.39
CA GLU A 53 1.66 -1.00 23.41
C GLU A 53 2.71 -0.10 22.74
N GLY A 54 2.39 1.18 22.57
CA GLY A 54 3.31 2.18 22.02
C GLY A 54 2.90 3.57 22.49
N VAL A 55 3.85 4.52 22.51
CA VAL A 55 3.63 5.88 23.03
C VAL A 55 2.47 6.57 22.30
N THR A 56 2.37 6.37 20.98
CA THR A 56 1.40 7.00 20.07
C THR A 56 0.00 6.35 20.08
N ARG A 57 -0.19 5.23 20.81
CA ARG A 57 -1.46 4.47 21.00
C ARG A 57 -2.48 4.55 19.84
N PRO A 58 -2.14 4.05 18.64
CA PRO A 58 -3.06 4.05 17.50
C PRO A 58 -4.25 3.10 17.72
N PHE A 59 -5.38 3.41 17.09
CA PHE A 59 -6.60 2.58 17.13
C PHE A 59 -6.83 1.90 15.79
N ARG A 60 -7.24 0.63 15.82
CA ARG A 60 -7.87 -0.09 14.71
C ARG A 60 -9.34 0.27 14.70
N VAL A 61 -9.84 0.68 13.55
CA VAL A 61 -11.25 0.97 13.32
C VAL A 61 -11.79 -0.03 12.32
N THR A 62 -12.87 -0.72 12.69
CA THR A 62 -13.65 -1.54 11.76
C THR A 62 -14.71 -0.66 11.12
N LEU A 63 -14.76 -0.67 9.80
CA LEU A 63 -15.62 0.17 8.97
C LEU A 63 -16.57 -0.69 8.15
N ASP A 64 -17.76 -0.17 7.88
CA ASP A 64 -18.76 -0.78 7.01
C ASP A 64 -19.42 0.28 6.15
N LEU A 65 -19.31 0.15 4.83
CA LEU A 65 -20.01 1.01 3.87
C LEU A 65 -21.04 0.16 3.11
N ASN A 66 -22.31 0.26 3.49
CA ASN A 66 -23.42 -0.44 2.82
C ASN A 66 -23.20 -1.96 2.70
N GLY A 67 -22.65 -2.60 3.74
CA GLY A 67 -22.34 -4.04 3.74
C GLY A 67 -20.96 -4.40 3.19
N VAL A 68 -20.17 -3.42 2.75
CA VAL A 68 -18.76 -3.61 2.38
C VAL A 68 -17.88 -3.38 3.61
N PRO A 69 -17.27 -4.42 4.19
CA PRO A 69 -16.40 -4.27 5.35
C PRO A 69 -15.04 -3.70 4.94
N GLY A 70 -14.44 -2.94 5.85
CA GLY A 70 -13.08 -2.43 5.71
C GLY A 70 -12.45 -2.15 7.07
N GLN A 71 -11.17 -1.81 7.07
CA GLN A 71 -10.44 -1.48 8.28
C GLN A 71 -9.61 -0.21 8.07
N GLY A 72 -9.42 0.54 9.14
CA GLY A 72 -8.55 1.70 9.15
C GLY A 72 -7.74 1.81 10.43
N ILE A 73 -6.71 2.64 10.37
CA ILE A 73 -5.87 3.04 11.50
C ILE A 73 -6.21 4.48 11.83
N PHE A 74 -6.60 4.74 13.07
CA PHE A 74 -6.95 6.07 13.56
C PHE A 74 -5.91 6.59 14.55
N LYS A 75 -5.43 7.81 14.30
CA LYS A 75 -4.53 8.55 15.19
C LYS A 75 -5.13 9.94 15.46
N SER A 76 -5.10 10.37 16.72
CA SER A 76 -5.65 11.68 17.15
C SER A 76 -4.65 12.57 17.87
N ILE A 77 -3.37 12.18 17.90
CA ILE A 77 -2.31 12.92 18.59
C ILE A 77 -2.01 14.20 17.82
N ASP A 78 -1.85 15.29 18.55
CA ASP A 78 -1.50 16.62 18.04
C ASP A 78 -0.63 17.32 19.10
N GLU A 79 0.63 16.90 19.17
CA GLU A 79 1.64 17.39 20.11
C GLU A 79 2.66 18.27 19.39
N ARG A 80 2.98 19.40 20.03
CA ARG A 80 4.05 20.30 19.63
C ARG A 80 4.83 20.74 20.87
N LYS A 81 6.16 20.68 20.81
CA LYS A 81 7.05 21.15 21.87
C LYS A 81 8.12 22.04 21.26
N ALA A 82 8.10 23.32 21.62
CA ALA A 82 9.08 24.29 21.16
C ALA A 82 10.44 24.07 21.83
N GLY A 83 11.53 24.36 21.13
CA GLY A 83 12.90 24.18 21.61
C GLY A 83 13.40 22.75 21.46
N VAL A 84 14.42 22.37 22.24
CA VAL A 84 15.07 21.06 22.12
C VAL A 84 14.32 20.01 22.94
N THR A 85 13.77 19.00 22.28
CA THR A 85 13.15 17.83 22.90
C THR A 85 14.07 16.63 22.77
N THR A 86 14.46 16.03 23.90
CA THR A 86 15.19 14.75 23.90
C THR A 86 14.20 13.59 23.78
N LEU A 87 14.37 12.77 22.75
CA LEU A 87 13.57 11.58 22.49
C LEU A 87 14.03 10.40 23.36
N ALA A 88 13.21 9.34 23.42
CA ALA A 88 13.49 8.17 24.25
C ALA A 88 14.77 7.40 23.85
N ASP A 89 15.23 7.58 22.61
CA ASP A 89 16.48 7.00 22.08
C ASP A 89 17.72 7.87 22.35
N GLY A 90 17.56 9.02 23.04
CA GLY A 90 18.63 9.97 23.35
C GLY A 90 18.92 10.98 22.23
N SER A 91 18.24 10.89 21.09
CA SER A 91 18.32 11.92 20.05
C SER A 91 17.60 13.20 20.48
N SER A 92 17.96 14.33 19.87
CA SER A 92 17.37 15.64 20.18
C SER A 92 16.73 16.22 18.93
N GLU A 93 15.47 16.63 19.05
CA GLU A 93 14.69 17.25 17.98
C GLU A 93 14.39 18.71 18.35
N ILE A 94 14.58 19.63 17.41
CA ILE A 94 14.22 21.04 17.58
C ILE A 94 12.78 21.19 17.12
N ASP A 95 11.94 21.83 17.94
CA ASP A 95 10.54 22.09 17.65
C ASP A 95 9.74 20.81 17.31
N PHE A 96 9.84 19.81 18.19
CA PHE A 96 9.18 18.51 18.07
C PHE A 96 7.71 18.64 17.69
N GLN A 97 7.30 17.87 16.68
CA GLN A 97 5.93 17.82 16.20
C GLN A 97 5.49 16.38 15.90
N ASP A 98 4.49 15.89 16.62
CA ASP A 98 3.76 14.66 16.30
C ASP A 98 2.28 15.01 16.14
N SER A 99 1.79 15.02 14.90
CA SER A 99 0.43 15.48 14.62
C SER A 99 -0.25 14.61 13.57
N TRP A 100 -1.48 14.19 13.83
CA TRP A 100 -2.33 13.50 12.86
C TRP A 100 -2.47 14.28 11.54
N GLN A 101 -2.25 15.59 11.56
CA GLN A 101 -2.28 16.46 10.39
C GLN A 101 -1.15 16.14 9.41
N THR A 102 0.04 15.74 9.90
CA THR A 102 1.18 15.40 9.05
C THR A 102 0.94 14.08 8.30
N GLU A 103 0.19 13.15 8.89
CA GLU A 103 -0.25 11.90 8.23
C GLU A 103 -1.15 12.21 7.02
N VAL A 104 -2.13 13.11 7.20
CA VAL A 104 -3.00 13.55 6.09
C VAL A 104 -2.19 14.30 5.04
N ALA A 105 -1.28 15.17 5.45
CA ALA A 105 -0.41 15.92 4.54
C ALA A 105 0.51 14.99 3.73
N GLY A 106 1.06 13.94 4.34
CA GLY A 106 1.90 12.95 3.68
C GLY A 106 1.15 12.20 2.57
N TYR A 107 -0.11 11.82 2.82
CA TYR A 107 -0.96 11.25 1.77
C TYR A 107 -1.27 12.24 0.65
N LEU A 108 -1.65 13.48 0.99
CA LEU A 108 -1.93 14.50 -0.02
C LEU A 108 -0.70 14.79 -0.89
N LEU A 109 0.49 14.85 -0.28
CA LEU A 109 1.75 14.99 -0.99
C LEU A 109 1.96 13.80 -1.93
N ASP A 110 1.90 12.56 -1.43
CA ASP A 110 2.04 11.33 -2.23
C ASP A 110 1.15 11.33 -3.47
N ARG A 111 -0.12 11.76 -3.33
CA ARG A 111 -1.03 11.92 -4.46
C ARG A 111 -0.60 13.01 -5.43
N MET A 112 -0.18 14.18 -4.93
CA MET A 112 0.22 15.31 -5.76
C MET A 112 1.42 15.00 -6.63
N ILE A 113 2.38 14.23 -6.12
CA ILE A 113 3.58 13.81 -6.85
C ILE A 113 3.45 12.43 -7.51
N GLY A 114 2.28 11.79 -7.40
CA GLY A 114 1.96 10.54 -8.09
C GLY A 114 2.84 9.36 -7.70
N LEU A 115 3.25 9.27 -6.42
CA LEU A 115 4.11 8.21 -5.90
C LEU A 115 3.36 6.92 -5.55
N GLU A 116 2.06 6.99 -5.30
CA GLU A 116 1.22 5.82 -5.04
C GLU A 116 1.75 4.90 -3.91
N MET A 117 2.35 5.50 -2.88
CA MET A 117 2.98 4.79 -1.76
C MET A 117 2.17 4.83 -0.48
N VAL A 118 1.50 5.96 -0.19
CA VAL A 118 0.84 6.20 1.10
C VAL A 118 -0.62 5.80 1.03
N PRO A 119 -1.12 4.87 1.86
CA PRO A 119 -2.55 4.54 1.84
C PRO A 119 -3.43 5.76 2.09
N ALA A 120 -4.65 5.72 1.54
CA ALA A 120 -5.64 6.78 1.66
C ALA A 120 -5.79 7.19 3.11
N THR A 121 -5.61 8.49 3.37
CA THR A 121 -5.64 9.05 4.72
C THR A 121 -6.52 10.28 4.72
N VAL A 122 -7.59 10.25 5.52
CA VAL A 122 -8.57 11.32 5.59
C VAL A 122 -8.69 11.87 7.02
N LYS A 123 -9.08 13.14 7.14
CA LYS A 123 -9.51 13.69 8.43
C LYS A 123 -10.87 13.11 8.80
N ARG A 124 -10.98 12.43 9.95
CA ARG A 124 -12.25 11.87 10.44
C ARG A 124 -12.42 12.12 11.93
N ARG A 125 -13.68 12.13 12.38
CA ARG A 125 -14.04 12.05 13.79
C ARG A 125 -14.39 10.61 14.15
N VAL A 126 -13.72 10.06 15.15
CA VAL A 126 -13.92 8.72 15.69
C VAL A 126 -14.02 8.85 17.22
N ASP A 127 -15.06 8.30 17.83
CA ASP A 127 -15.29 8.34 19.29
C ASP A 127 -15.12 9.74 19.92
N GLY A 128 -15.65 10.77 19.24
CA GLY A 128 -15.61 12.17 19.67
C GLY A 128 -14.27 12.89 19.42
N LYS A 129 -13.22 12.20 19.01
CA LYS A 129 -11.91 12.79 18.71
C LYS A 129 -11.74 13.01 17.21
N VAL A 130 -11.11 14.13 16.85
CA VAL A 130 -10.70 14.40 15.47
C VAL A 130 -9.29 13.85 15.26
N GLY A 131 -9.04 13.25 14.12
CA GLY A 131 -7.75 12.65 13.80
C GLY A 131 -7.63 12.24 12.34
N SER A 132 -6.52 11.59 12.02
CA SER A 132 -6.28 10.93 10.74
C SER A 132 -6.84 9.52 10.77
N LEU A 133 -7.57 9.13 9.74
CA LEU A 133 -8.04 7.78 9.49
C LEU A 133 -7.40 7.30 8.18
N GLN A 134 -6.49 6.34 8.30
CA GLN A 134 -5.74 5.76 7.18
C GLN A 134 -6.28 4.37 6.83
N TRP A 135 -6.32 4.03 5.55
CA TRP A 135 -6.69 2.69 5.08
C TRP A 135 -5.75 1.63 5.66
N PHE A 136 -6.30 0.57 6.26
CA PHE A 136 -5.48 -0.54 6.72
C PHE A 136 -5.27 -1.55 5.58
N VAL A 137 -4.01 -1.70 5.16
CA VAL A 137 -3.63 -2.70 4.16
C VAL A 137 -3.33 -4.03 4.89
N PRO A 138 -4.13 -5.09 4.66
CA PRO A 138 -3.89 -6.38 5.28
C PRO A 138 -2.62 -7.05 4.73
N GLY A 139 -1.94 -7.84 5.56
CA GLY A 139 -0.77 -8.61 5.15
C GLY A 139 0.54 -7.81 5.07
N MET A 140 0.55 -6.54 5.47
CA MET A 140 1.80 -5.80 5.64
C MET A 140 2.57 -6.27 6.87
N ILE A 141 3.88 -6.30 6.74
CA ILE A 141 4.84 -6.53 7.83
C ILE A 141 5.70 -5.28 8.00
N PRO A 142 6.14 -4.94 9.23
CA PRO A 142 7.14 -3.91 9.44
C PRO A 142 8.45 -4.24 8.72
N GLU A 143 9.13 -3.22 8.19
CA GLU A 143 10.40 -3.41 7.48
C GLU A 143 11.49 -4.02 8.39
N ALA A 144 11.51 -3.62 9.67
CA ALA A 144 12.40 -4.23 10.66
C ALA A 144 12.18 -5.75 10.79
N GLU A 145 10.92 -6.19 10.82
CA GLU A 145 10.57 -7.61 10.89
C GLU A 145 10.98 -8.35 9.61
N ARG A 146 10.85 -7.72 8.44
CA ARG A 146 11.32 -8.30 7.16
C ARG A 146 12.83 -8.54 7.19
N LEU A 147 13.60 -7.56 7.69
CA LEU A 147 15.06 -7.63 7.81
C LEU A 147 15.50 -8.70 8.81
N GLU A 148 14.86 -8.76 9.98
CA GLU A 148 15.14 -9.80 10.99
C GLU A 148 14.87 -11.21 10.46
N LYS A 149 13.76 -11.39 9.75
CA LYS A 149 13.38 -12.66 9.12
C LYS A 149 14.14 -12.96 7.83
N LYS A 150 15.04 -12.07 7.40
CA LYS A 150 15.83 -12.18 6.16
C LYS A 150 14.97 -12.50 4.93
N MET A 151 13.76 -11.96 4.90
CA MET A 151 12.83 -12.16 3.79
C MET A 151 13.27 -11.32 2.60
N SER A 152 13.50 -11.96 1.46
CA SER A 152 13.78 -11.27 0.20
C SER A 152 12.47 -10.95 -0.53
N PRO A 153 12.38 -9.80 -1.22
CA PRO A 153 11.23 -9.52 -2.06
C PRO A 153 11.13 -10.56 -3.19
N PRO A 154 9.92 -10.91 -3.65
CA PRO A 154 9.73 -11.86 -4.74
C PRO A 154 10.27 -11.34 -6.07
N ASN A 155 10.23 -10.02 -6.28
CA ASN A 155 10.81 -9.33 -7.43
C ASN A 155 11.70 -8.17 -6.94
N LEU A 156 12.97 -8.21 -7.34
CA LEU A 156 13.97 -7.23 -6.92
C LEU A 156 13.84 -5.90 -7.67
N ASP A 157 13.45 -5.92 -8.94
CA ASP A 157 13.30 -4.70 -9.74
C ASP A 157 12.10 -3.89 -9.24
N ASP A 158 10.95 -4.55 -9.02
CA ASP A 158 9.76 -3.91 -8.44
C ASP A 158 10.06 -3.35 -7.03
N TRP A 159 10.84 -4.08 -6.24
CA TRP A 159 11.27 -3.63 -4.92
C TRP A 159 12.16 -2.38 -5.00
N ASN A 160 13.11 -2.35 -5.92
CA ASN A 160 14.01 -1.21 -6.11
C ASN A 160 13.26 0.03 -6.60
N GLU A 161 12.31 -0.14 -7.51
CA GLU A 161 11.43 0.94 -7.96
C GLU A 161 10.60 1.49 -6.79
N ARG A 162 9.95 0.59 -6.03
CA ARG A 162 9.12 0.98 -4.88
C ARG A 162 9.93 1.65 -3.76
N SER A 163 11.15 1.19 -3.54
CA SER A 163 12.11 1.80 -2.60
C SER A 163 12.55 3.19 -3.06
N SER A 164 12.77 3.37 -4.37
CA SER A 164 13.15 4.67 -4.95
C SER A 164 12.01 5.68 -4.81
N ARG A 165 10.76 5.25 -5.01
CA ARG A 165 9.56 6.07 -4.79
C ARG A 165 9.42 6.45 -3.31
N PHE A 166 9.59 5.49 -2.40
CA PHE A 166 9.58 5.76 -0.96
C PHE A 166 10.66 6.77 -0.52
N ALA A 167 11.86 6.67 -1.10
CA ALA A 167 12.92 7.64 -0.85
C ALA A 167 12.52 9.05 -1.29
N CYS A 168 11.84 9.23 -2.42
CA CYS A 168 11.34 10.55 -2.84
C CYS A 168 10.39 11.20 -1.81
N LEU A 169 9.63 10.40 -1.06
CA LEU A 169 8.69 10.90 -0.07
C LEU A 169 9.35 11.29 1.25
N THR A 170 10.36 10.53 1.68
CA THR A 170 10.95 10.64 3.03
C THR A 170 12.28 11.37 3.06
N ASN A 171 12.95 11.49 1.92
CA ASN A 171 14.31 11.98 1.87
C ASN A 171 14.38 13.51 1.90
N SER A 172 14.63 14.05 3.09
CA SER A 172 15.07 15.43 3.28
C SER A 172 16.58 15.58 3.54
N SER A 173 17.41 14.52 3.53
CA SER A 173 18.87 14.69 3.70
C SER A 173 19.81 13.49 3.42
N SER A 174 19.36 12.28 3.11
CA SER A 174 20.24 11.17 2.71
C SER A 174 20.29 11.05 1.18
N THR A 175 21.27 11.70 0.57
CA THR A 175 21.61 11.49 -0.85
C THR A 175 21.58 10.00 -1.19
N PRO A 176 20.80 9.54 -2.19
CA PRO A 176 20.98 8.20 -2.68
C PRO A 176 22.40 8.12 -3.21
N THR A 177 23.19 7.18 -2.70
CA THR A 177 24.46 6.80 -3.32
C THR A 177 24.10 6.26 -4.71
N VAL A 178 24.08 7.15 -5.69
CA VAL A 178 24.11 6.78 -7.10
C VAL A 178 25.45 6.12 -7.30
N THR A 179 25.49 4.79 -7.18
CA THR A 179 26.59 4.02 -7.72
C THR A 179 26.62 4.32 -9.20
N SER A 180 27.56 5.17 -9.62
CA SER A 180 27.77 5.53 -11.01
C SER A 180 27.98 4.25 -11.82
N ARG A 181 26.92 3.76 -12.46
CA ARG A 181 27.06 2.77 -13.52
C ARG A 181 27.72 3.51 -14.66
N THR A 182 29.03 3.35 -14.79
CA THR A 182 29.85 3.92 -15.85
C THR A 182 29.16 3.62 -17.18
N PHE A 183 28.63 4.66 -17.82
CA PHE A 183 28.12 4.59 -19.18
C PHE A 183 29.31 4.29 -20.09
N ARG A 184 29.53 3.01 -20.38
CA ARG A 184 30.57 2.58 -21.31
C ARG A 184 30.04 2.90 -22.70
N SER A 185 30.55 3.98 -23.29
CA SER A 185 30.25 4.33 -24.68
C SER A 185 30.67 3.18 -25.61
N PRO A 186 29.88 2.85 -26.65
CA PRO A 186 30.27 1.83 -27.60
C PRO A 186 31.47 2.32 -28.40
N VAL A 187 32.58 1.58 -28.33
CA VAL A 187 33.74 1.78 -29.19
C VAL A 187 33.35 1.32 -30.59
N THR A 188 33.14 2.27 -31.50
CA THR A 188 33.09 1.98 -32.95
C THR A 188 34.47 1.55 -33.41
N SER A 189 34.63 0.26 -33.67
CA SER A 189 35.77 -0.29 -34.39
C SER A 189 35.62 0.05 -35.88
N THR A 190 36.38 1.03 -36.37
CA THR A 190 36.64 1.20 -37.79
C THR A 190 37.93 0.43 -38.10
N SER A 191 37.80 -0.73 -38.75
CA SER A 191 38.92 -1.41 -39.39
C SER A 191 39.21 -0.76 -40.75
N ALA A 192 40.47 -0.40 -40.97
CA ALA A 192 41.02 -0.09 -42.28
C ALA A 192 41.33 -1.37 -43.08
#